data_AF-A0A965GB37-F1
#
_entry.id   AF-A0A965GB37-F1
#
_cell.length_a   1.000
_cell.length_b   1.000
_cell.length_c   1.000
_cell.angle_alpha   90.00
_cell.angle_beta   90.00
_cell.angle_gamma   90.00
#
_symmetry.space_group_name_H-M   'P 1'
#
loop_
_entity.id
_entity.type
_entity.pdbx_description
1 polymer ?
#
loop_
_entity_poly.entity_id
_entity_poly.type
_entity_poly.pdbx_seq_one_letter_code
_entity_poly.pdbx_strand_id
1 'polypeptide(L)'
;VYFSHTVEMLLGYKALSFTYSNFLPAVFGIVLFFTAGKVFLTTGWQELKSKQPGMMALIAMAMVVAFVYSSVLTVSDLFGSPIGHMDFWWELATLITIMLVGHWIEMSAVMKASNALGELKSMLPDLASVLRGKKYEEVAVSSVQLEDQLAIAPGGIIPVDGVVISGKAKVNESMLTGEAALVQKEKGSTVFAGTVLSSDENLKSGSLVIKATATGKDTAFSQIVRMVEEAQKSKSNTQRLADRAAGWLFYIALASAALTALYWLINGTQDANFVFERIVTVLVIACPHALGLAIPLVTAITTAKAASSGLLIRNRQMFEQAAKLHIVLFDKTGTLTLGNRSVSEVRVAAKSKLQDSNKALALAAAVEISSEHSLGRAIVTHAGALKLPKAKEFESLAGQGVSGLVGKARVVVGSPALLVQNNIRMEVSDVLWADQATHAGYTVICVVVDNNLEALISVGDVLRPTSAEAVYQLQLERIRVGLLTGDAQGVADNIAKTLRITEVFAETMPWQKSELIKKMQDEQVVVGFVGDGINDAPALAQADVSFAIGAGTNVAIESAG
;
A
#
# COMPACT_ATOMS: atom_id res chain seq x y z
N VAL A 1 -15.09 46.91 -10.60
CA VAL A 1 -15.08 47.05 -12.08
C VAL A 1 -15.71 48.38 -12.48
N TYR A 2 -16.99 48.64 -12.17
CA TYR A 2 -17.69 49.86 -12.59
C TYR A 2 -17.14 51.19 -12.03
N PHE A 3 -16.58 51.21 -10.81
CA PHE A 3 -15.98 52.40 -10.20
C PHE A 3 -14.43 52.39 -10.26
N SER A 4 -13.84 51.64 -11.20
CA SER A 4 -12.39 51.56 -11.34
C SER A 4 -11.92 52.59 -12.36
N HIS A 5 -11.06 53.51 -11.93
CA HIS A 5 -10.46 54.54 -12.78
C HIS A 5 -9.73 53.94 -14.01
N THR A 6 -9.00 52.84 -13.83
CA THR A 6 -8.29 52.15 -14.92
C THR A 6 -9.27 51.57 -15.95
N VAL A 7 -10.41 51.04 -15.50
CA VAL A 7 -11.44 50.47 -16.38
C VAL A 7 -12.27 51.57 -17.06
N GLU A 8 -12.53 52.68 -16.37
CA GLU A 8 -13.13 53.89 -16.94
C GLU A 8 -12.29 54.46 -18.08
N MET A 9 -10.97 54.58 -17.88
CA MET A 9 -10.03 55.00 -18.94
C MET A 9 -10.01 54.01 -20.12
N LEU A 10 -9.99 52.70 -19.84
CA LEU A 10 -9.89 51.68 -20.88
C LEU A 10 -11.15 51.55 -21.74
N LEU A 11 -12.33 51.64 -21.13
CA LEU A 11 -13.63 51.44 -21.80
C LEU A 11 -14.32 52.77 -22.17
N GLY A 12 -13.72 53.91 -21.82
CA GLY A 12 -14.19 55.24 -22.23
C GLY A 12 -15.53 55.65 -21.61
N TYR A 13 -15.94 55.03 -20.50
CA TYR A 13 -17.14 55.44 -19.75
C TYR A 13 -16.74 56.24 -18.51
N LYS A 14 -17.63 57.10 -18.04
CA LYS A 14 -17.52 57.76 -16.73
C LYS A 14 -18.50 57.09 -15.78
N ALA A 15 -18.02 56.66 -14.61
CA ALA A 15 -18.90 56.15 -13.58
C ALA A 15 -19.85 57.24 -13.08
N LEU A 16 -21.03 56.84 -12.60
CA LEU A 16 -21.98 57.73 -11.93
C LEU A 16 -21.32 58.39 -10.72
N SER A 17 -21.05 59.69 -10.81
CA SER A 17 -20.48 60.47 -9.71
C SER A 17 -21.59 61.04 -8.84
N PHE A 18 -21.50 60.77 -7.54
CA PHE A 18 -22.37 61.33 -6.51
C PHE A 18 -21.53 61.62 -5.28
N THR A 19 -22.04 62.41 -4.33
CA THR A 19 -21.30 62.74 -3.10
C THR A 19 -20.85 61.44 -2.42
N TYR A 20 -19.54 61.27 -2.24
CA TYR A 20 -18.86 60.06 -1.73
C TYR A 20 -18.66 58.86 -2.68
N SER A 21 -18.93 58.98 -3.99
CA SER A 21 -18.67 57.88 -4.94
C SER A 21 -17.21 57.41 -4.96
N ASN A 22 -16.26 58.30 -4.66
CA ASN A 22 -14.82 58.01 -4.61
C ASN A 22 -14.43 57.05 -3.46
N PHE A 23 -15.30 56.85 -2.46
CA PHE A 23 -15.05 55.93 -1.35
C PHE A 23 -15.58 54.52 -1.61
N LEU A 24 -16.39 54.31 -2.67
CA LEU A 24 -16.92 52.99 -2.99
C LEU A 24 -15.84 51.94 -3.26
N PRO A 25 -14.77 52.22 -4.03
CA PRO A 25 -13.65 51.28 -4.18
C PRO A 25 -13.04 50.86 -2.85
N ALA A 26 -12.91 51.80 -1.90
CA ALA A 26 -12.42 51.52 -0.57
C ALA A 26 -13.34 50.60 0.23
N VAL A 27 -14.65 50.87 0.24
CA VAL A 27 -15.64 50.03 0.94
C VAL A 27 -15.62 48.60 0.39
N PHE A 28 -15.69 48.44 -0.93
CA PHE A 28 -15.65 47.11 -1.55
C PHE A 28 -14.30 46.42 -1.36
N GLY A 29 -13.19 47.15 -1.44
CA GLY A 29 -11.85 46.63 -1.20
C GLY A 29 -11.66 46.12 0.22
N ILE A 30 -12.16 46.85 1.23
CA ILE A 30 -12.16 46.41 2.64
C ILE A 30 -12.98 45.13 2.81
N VAL A 31 -14.19 45.08 2.25
CA VAL A 31 -15.04 43.89 2.33
C VAL A 31 -14.34 42.69 1.68
N LEU A 32 -13.78 42.85 0.48
CA LEU A 32 -13.04 41.80 -0.22
C LEU A 32 -11.81 41.32 0.57
N PHE A 33 -11.03 42.24 1.13
CA PHE A 33 -9.85 41.91 1.92
C PHE A 33 -10.17 41.02 3.13
N PHE A 34 -11.22 41.34 3.88
CA PHE A 34 -11.61 40.57 5.07
C PHE A 34 -12.44 39.31 4.79
N THR A 35 -13.09 39.22 3.63
CA THR A 35 -13.91 38.05 3.25
C THR A 35 -13.12 37.09 2.36
N ALA A 36 -13.00 37.43 1.08
CA ALA A 36 -12.29 36.70 0.04
C ALA A 36 -10.79 36.56 0.34
N GLY A 37 -10.17 37.63 0.85
CA GLY A 37 -8.76 37.65 1.20
C GLY A 37 -8.37 36.85 2.44
N LYS A 38 -9.35 36.49 3.29
CA LYS A 38 -9.12 35.81 4.56
C LYS A 38 -8.34 34.51 4.41
N VAL A 39 -8.59 33.75 3.34
CA VAL A 39 -7.90 32.48 3.08
C VAL A 39 -6.40 32.70 3.00
N PHE A 40 -5.94 33.64 2.17
CA PHE A 40 -4.52 33.95 2.00
C PHE A 40 -3.89 34.57 3.24
N LEU A 41 -4.61 35.47 3.93
CA LEU A 41 -4.10 36.12 5.14
C LEU A 41 -3.89 35.11 6.28
N THR A 42 -4.83 34.20 6.47
CA THR A 42 -4.75 33.18 7.54
C THR A 42 -3.69 32.13 7.25
N THR A 43 -3.61 31.62 6.01
CA THR A 43 -2.59 30.64 5.62
C THR A 43 -1.19 31.26 5.56
N GLY A 44 -1.05 32.47 5.03
CA GLY A 44 0.21 33.20 5.00
C GLY A 44 0.74 33.51 6.40
N TRP A 45 -0.16 33.86 7.34
CA TRP A 45 0.22 34.02 8.75
C TRP A 45 0.68 32.71 9.38
N GLN A 46 0.02 31.59 9.06
CA GLN A 46 0.43 30.26 9.53
C GLN A 46 1.83 29.89 9.00
N GLU A 47 2.09 30.09 7.70
CA GLU A 47 3.41 29.85 7.08
C GLU A 47 4.53 30.64 7.76
N LEU A 48 4.27 31.91 8.05
CA LEU A 48 5.23 32.78 8.72
C LEU A 48 5.47 32.32 10.17
N LYS A 49 4.40 31.96 10.89
CA LYS A 49 4.47 31.42 12.26
C LYS A 49 5.19 30.07 12.31
N SER A 50 5.02 29.22 11.30
CA SER A 50 5.70 27.92 11.20
C SER A 50 7.13 28.02 10.67
N LYS A 51 7.65 29.23 10.41
CA LYS A 51 8.98 29.48 9.83
C LYS A 51 9.20 28.76 8.50
N GLN A 52 8.14 28.58 7.73
CA GLN A 52 8.15 28.00 6.39
C GLN A 52 7.40 28.97 5.46
N PRO A 53 7.93 30.19 5.23
CA PRO A 53 7.29 31.13 4.34
C PRO A 53 7.26 30.53 2.93
N GLY A 54 6.11 30.62 2.27
CA GLY A 54 5.92 30.06 0.95
C GLY A 54 5.07 30.99 0.08
N MET A 55 4.24 30.37 -0.76
CA MET A 55 3.39 31.06 -1.71
C MET A 55 2.36 31.95 -1.01
N MET A 56 1.72 31.46 0.05
CA MET A 56 0.64 32.18 0.73
C MET A 56 1.17 33.41 1.47
N ALA A 57 2.38 33.34 2.02
CA ALA A 57 3.03 34.48 2.66
C ALA A 57 3.34 35.62 1.67
N LEU A 58 3.77 35.34 0.44
CA LEU A 58 4.00 36.38 -0.60
C LEU A 58 2.70 37.10 -0.95
N ILE A 59 1.63 36.34 -1.18
CA ILE A 59 0.32 36.87 -1.56
C ILE A 59 -0.25 37.70 -0.41
N ALA A 60 -0.21 37.17 0.81
CA ALA A 60 -0.65 37.88 2.01
C ALA A 60 0.13 39.19 2.19
N MET A 61 1.44 39.19 1.96
CA MET A 61 2.26 40.40 2.02
C MET A 61 1.84 41.43 0.97
N ALA A 62 1.69 41.03 -0.30
CA ALA A 62 1.26 41.91 -1.37
C ALA A 62 -0.13 42.52 -1.09
N MET A 63 -1.06 41.70 -0.59
CA MET A 63 -2.39 42.14 -0.18
C MET A 63 -2.36 43.13 0.98
N VAL A 64 -1.58 42.85 2.03
CA VAL A 64 -1.44 43.75 3.19
C VAL A 64 -0.82 45.07 2.79
N VAL A 65 0.24 45.05 1.96
CA VAL A 65 0.89 46.28 1.46
C VAL A 65 -0.09 47.12 0.64
N ALA A 66 -0.79 46.52 -0.32
CA ALA A 66 -1.78 47.23 -1.14
C ALA A 66 -2.96 47.77 -0.31
N PHE A 67 -3.43 46.99 0.67
CA PHE A 67 -4.52 47.39 1.57
C PHE A 67 -4.13 48.55 2.48
N VAL A 68 -2.96 48.47 3.14
CA VAL A 68 -2.48 49.51 4.06
C VAL A 68 -2.23 50.81 3.31
N TYR A 69 -1.57 50.74 2.16
CA TYR A 69 -1.29 51.92 1.33
C TYR A 69 -2.59 52.61 0.87
N SER A 70 -3.53 51.86 0.31
CA SER A 70 -4.81 52.41 -0.18
C SER A 70 -5.68 52.95 0.96
N SER A 71 -5.62 52.31 2.14
CA SER A 71 -6.31 52.79 3.35
C SER A 71 -5.75 54.12 3.84
N VAL A 72 -4.41 54.28 3.85
CA VAL A 72 -3.76 55.54 4.25
C VAL A 72 -4.18 56.69 3.33
N LEU A 73 -4.19 56.48 2.01
CA LEU A 73 -4.64 57.50 1.06
C LEU A 73 -6.11 57.86 1.23
N THR A 74 -6.98 56.85 1.36
CA THR A 74 -8.42 57.04 1.58
C THR A 74 -8.69 57.84 2.87
N VAL A 75 -7.93 57.55 3.93
CA VAL A 75 -8.02 58.26 5.21
C VAL A 75 -7.50 59.70 5.07
N SER A 76 -6.38 59.92 4.38
CA SER A 76 -5.86 61.28 4.16
C SER A 76 -6.82 62.17 3.36
N ASP A 77 -7.50 61.59 2.38
CA ASP A 77 -8.55 62.28 1.62
C ASP A 77 -9.77 62.62 2.50
N LEU A 78 -10.16 61.71 3.39
CA LEU A 78 -11.25 61.91 4.34
C LEU A 78 -10.95 63.03 5.35
N PHE A 79 -9.70 63.17 5.78
CA PHE A 79 -9.25 64.22 6.72
C PHE A 79 -8.86 65.54 6.04
N GLY A 80 -9.11 65.68 4.74
CA GLY A 80 -8.93 66.95 4.02
C GLY A 80 -7.47 67.30 3.71
N SER A 81 -6.55 66.33 3.80
CA SER A 81 -5.16 66.46 3.34
C SER A 81 -4.90 65.50 2.19
N PRO A 82 -5.49 65.74 1.00
CA PRO A 82 -5.38 64.82 -0.12
C PRO A 82 -3.93 64.74 -0.58
N ILE A 83 -3.34 63.57 -0.38
CA ILE A 83 -2.05 63.22 -0.95
C ILE A 83 -2.40 62.77 -2.36
N GLY A 84 -2.16 63.61 -3.38
CA GLY A 84 -2.60 63.44 -4.77
C GLY A 84 -1.99 62.23 -5.51
N HIS A 85 -2.18 61.05 -4.94
CA HIS A 85 -1.63 59.76 -5.34
C HIS A 85 -2.78 58.79 -5.63
N MET A 86 -2.54 57.83 -6.51
CA MET A 86 -3.56 56.87 -6.92
C MET A 86 -3.73 55.78 -5.85
N ASP A 87 -4.97 55.45 -5.51
CA ASP A 87 -5.27 54.28 -4.69
C ASP A 87 -5.08 52.97 -5.48
N PHE A 88 -4.90 51.86 -4.76
CA PHE A 88 -4.68 50.53 -5.33
C PHE A 88 -5.86 49.58 -5.03
N TRP A 89 -7.08 50.11 -4.87
CA TRP A 89 -8.25 49.29 -4.53
C TRP A 89 -8.62 48.33 -5.68
N TRP A 90 -8.41 48.76 -6.92
CA TRP A 90 -8.66 47.95 -8.11
C TRP A 90 -7.64 46.81 -8.26
N GLU A 91 -6.37 47.09 -8.04
CA GLU A 91 -5.26 46.14 -8.10
C GLU A 91 -5.41 45.11 -6.97
N LEU A 92 -5.79 45.55 -5.76
CA LEU A 92 -6.11 44.64 -4.66
C LEU A 92 -7.27 43.71 -5.03
N ALA A 93 -8.36 44.24 -5.61
CA ALA A 93 -9.52 43.43 -5.98
C ALA A 93 -9.20 42.43 -7.11
N THR A 94 -8.45 42.85 -8.13
CA THR A 94 -8.05 41.98 -9.24
C THR A 94 -7.05 40.92 -8.78
N LEU A 95 -6.09 41.30 -7.92
CA LEU A 95 -5.18 40.36 -7.26
C LEU A 95 -5.97 39.30 -6.49
N ILE A 96 -6.81 39.68 -5.53
CA ILE A 96 -7.62 38.71 -4.75
C ILE A 96 -8.43 37.79 -5.67
N THR A 97 -9.04 38.34 -6.71
CA THR A 97 -9.90 37.58 -7.63
C THR A 97 -9.10 36.56 -8.43
N ILE A 98 -8.03 36.97 -9.11
CA ILE A 98 -7.20 36.06 -9.93
C ILE A 98 -6.56 34.98 -9.06
N MET A 99 -6.08 35.36 -7.88
CA MET A 99 -5.48 34.44 -6.92
C MET A 99 -6.49 33.42 -6.41
N LEU A 100 -7.73 33.82 -6.11
CA LEU A 100 -8.81 32.90 -5.74
C LEU A 100 -9.16 31.95 -6.87
N VAL A 101 -9.25 32.43 -8.10
CA VAL A 101 -9.54 31.58 -9.27
C VAL A 101 -8.42 30.57 -9.47
N GLY A 102 -7.15 31.00 -9.41
CA GLY A 102 -6.00 30.11 -9.50
C GLY A 102 -6.01 29.04 -8.42
N HIS A 103 -6.23 29.43 -7.16
CA HIS A 103 -6.28 28.50 -6.04
C HIS A 103 -7.49 27.57 -6.09
N TRP A 104 -8.63 28.04 -6.60
CA TRP A 104 -9.82 27.20 -6.81
C TRP A 104 -9.57 26.16 -7.90
N ILE A 105 -8.97 26.54 -9.04
CA ILE A 105 -8.57 25.60 -10.10
C ILE A 105 -7.58 24.58 -9.54
N GLU A 106 -6.59 25.04 -8.77
CA GLU A 106 -5.58 24.20 -8.14
C GLU A 106 -6.22 23.15 -7.23
N MET A 107 -7.03 23.58 -6.27
CA MET A 107 -7.69 22.68 -5.32
C MET A 107 -8.72 21.77 -6.00
N SER A 108 -9.42 22.26 -7.02
CA SER A 108 -10.37 21.44 -7.78
C SER A 108 -9.69 20.31 -8.54
N ALA A 109 -8.53 20.58 -9.15
CA ALA A 109 -7.75 19.56 -9.86
C ALA A 109 -7.22 18.49 -8.89
N VAL A 110 -6.67 18.91 -7.75
CA VAL A 110 -6.17 17.99 -6.72
C VAL A 110 -7.30 17.15 -6.13
N MET A 111 -8.47 17.73 -5.81
CA MET A 111 -9.60 16.99 -5.24
C MET A 111 -10.16 15.95 -6.21
N LYS A 112 -10.31 16.28 -7.50
CA LYS A 112 -10.76 15.32 -8.53
C LYS A 112 -9.80 14.14 -8.66
N ALA A 113 -8.49 14.39 -8.63
CA ALA A 113 -7.47 13.34 -8.69
C ALA A 113 -7.35 12.54 -7.38
N SER A 114 -7.76 13.11 -6.24
CA SER A 114 -7.60 12.49 -4.92
C SER A 114 -8.78 11.59 -4.52
N ASN A 115 -9.81 11.43 -5.36
CA ASN A 115 -11.00 10.62 -5.05
C ASN A 115 -10.77 9.08 -5.10
N ALA A 116 -9.53 8.63 -4.92
CA ALA A 116 -9.18 7.21 -4.83
C ALA A 116 -9.90 6.51 -3.67
N LEU A 117 -10.12 7.20 -2.56
CA LEU A 117 -10.88 6.68 -1.42
C LEU A 117 -12.36 6.52 -1.74
N GLY A 118 -12.92 7.37 -2.61
CA GLY A 118 -14.28 7.23 -3.11
C GLY A 118 -14.42 6.00 -4.01
N GLU A 119 -13.46 5.78 -4.91
CA GLU A 119 -13.42 4.58 -5.75
C GLU A 119 -13.28 3.30 -4.92
N LEU A 120 -12.36 3.28 -3.95
CA LEU A 120 -12.25 2.16 -3.02
C LEU A 120 -13.56 1.94 -2.24
N LYS A 121 -14.14 2.99 -1.65
CA LYS A 121 -15.43 2.88 -0.92
C LYS A 121 -16.57 2.39 -1.80
N SER A 122 -16.58 2.75 -3.08
CA SER A 122 -17.59 2.26 -4.05
C SER A 122 -17.49 0.76 -4.34
N MET A 123 -16.40 0.11 -3.93
CA MET A 123 -16.24 -1.34 -4.03
C MET A 123 -16.90 -2.09 -2.87
N LEU A 124 -17.41 -1.41 -1.83
CA LEU A 124 -18.25 -2.04 -0.82
C LEU A 124 -19.73 -1.80 -1.15
N PRO A 125 -20.60 -2.81 -0.93
CA PRO A 125 -22.03 -2.60 -1.05
C PRO A 125 -22.55 -1.72 0.10
N ASP A 126 -23.58 -0.91 -0.14
CA ASP A 126 -24.24 -0.13 0.92
C ASP A 126 -25.15 -1.00 1.81
N LEU A 127 -25.69 -2.07 1.23
CA LEU A 127 -26.65 -2.98 1.85
C LEU A 127 -26.09 -4.41 1.95
N ALA A 128 -26.49 -5.12 2.99
CA ALA A 128 -26.16 -6.50 3.23
C ALA A 128 -27.42 -7.31 3.57
N SER A 129 -27.49 -8.54 3.06
CA SER A 129 -28.61 -9.46 3.32
C SER A 129 -28.32 -10.27 4.58
N VAL A 130 -28.90 -9.87 5.71
CA VAL A 130 -28.67 -10.48 7.04
C VAL A 130 -29.85 -11.35 7.44
N LEU A 131 -29.57 -12.52 8.02
CA LEU A 131 -30.59 -13.40 8.58
C LEU A 131 -31.11 -12.83 9.90
N ARG A 132 -32.36 -12.35 9.92
CA ARG A 132 -33.08 -11.94 11.13
C ARG A 132 -34.25 -12.89 11.35
N GLY A 133 -34.16 -13.71 12.40
CA GLY A 133 -35.15 -14.76 12.69
C GLY A 133 -35.11 -15.89 11.64
N LYS A 134 -36.08 -15.92 10.72
CA LYS A 134 -36.20 -16.95 9.64
C LYS A 134 -36.17 -16.37 8.23
N LYS A 135 -35.97 -15.05 8.07
CA LYS A 135 -35.93 -14.38 6.77
C LYS A 135 -34.64 -13.57 6.64
N TYR A 136 -34.18 -13.44 5.41
CA TYR A 136 -33.10 -12.53 5.07
C TYR A 136 -33.70 -11.14 4.82
N GLU A 137 -33.15 -10.14 5.49
CA GLU A 137 -33.55 -8.73 5.38
C GLU A 137 -32.34 -7.92 4.92
N GLU A 138 -32.57 -6.96 4.02
CA GLU A 138 -31.54 -6.02 3.61
C GLU A 138 -31.38 -4.93 4.67
N VAL A 139 -30.18 -4.83 5.21
CA VAL A 139 -29.81 -3.82 6.21
C VAL A 139 -28.56 -3.09 5.75
N ALA A 140 -28.34 -1.87 6.23
CA ALA A 140 -27.11 -1.14 5.94
C ALA A 140 -25.89 -1.92 6.46
N VAL A 141 -24.80 -1.98 5.69
CA VAL A 141 -23.56 -2.67 6.12
C VAL A 141 -23.07 -2.17 7.49
N SER A 142 -23.26 -0.88 7.77
CA SER A 142 -22.91 -0.26 9.06
C SER A 142 -23.70 -0.80 10.27
N SER A 143 -24.81 -1.49 10.04
CA SER A 143 -25.67 -2.08 11.08
C SER A 143 -25.44 -3.58 11.30
N VAL A 144 -24.57 -4.20 10.51
CA VAL A 144 -24.17 -5.60 10.66
C VAL A 144 -23.37 -5.76 11.95
N GLN A 145 -23.72 -6.77 12.75
CA GLN A 145 -23.05 -7.08 14.00
C GLN A 145 -22.18 -8.33 13.86
N LEU A 146 -21.24 -8.51 14.80
CA LEU A 146 -20.48 -9.75 14.92
C LEU A 146 -21.43 -10.93 15.05
N GLU A 147 -21.03 -12.07 14.47
CA GLU A 147 -21.77 -13.33 14.48
C GLU A 147 -23.07 -13.35 13.65
N ASP A 148 -23.47 -12.23 13.04
CA ASP A 148 -24.58 -12.18 12.09
C ASP A 148 -24.32 -13.13 10.91
N GLN A 149 -25.38 -13.76 10.40
CA GLN A 149 -25.32 -14.61 9.23
C GLN A 149 -25.76 -13.84 7.99
N LEU A 150 -24.90 -13.78 6.99
CA LEU A 150 -25.15 -13.03 5.76
C LEU A 150 -25.20 -13.96 4.56
N ALA A 151 -26.22 -13.77 3.72
CA ALA A 151 -26.31 -14.47 2.44
C ALA A 151 -25.70 -13.61 1.34
N ILE A 152 -24.80 -14.19 0.56
CA ILE A 152 -24.12 -13.54 -0.55
C ILE A 152 -24.48 -14.29 -1.83
N ALA A 153 -25.08 -13.56 -2.76
CA ALA A 153 -25.46 -14.08 -4.06
C ALA A 153 -24.24 -14.25 -4.99
N PRO A 154 -24.34 -15.12 -6.02
CA PRO A 154 -23.31 -15.19 -7.07
C PRO A 154 -23.10 -13.82 -7.73
N GLY A 155 -21.85 -13.43 -7.98
CA GLY A 155 -21.51 -12.09 -8.48
C GLY A 155 -21.56 -10.98 -7.41
N GLY A 156 -22.04 -11.30 -6.20
CA GLY A 156 -22.12 -10.37 -5.09
C GLY A 156 -20.77 -10.08 -4.45
N ILE A 157 -20.65 -8.89 -3.90
CA ILE A 157 -19.50 -8.44 -3.11
C ILE A 157 -19.72 -8.84 -1.65
N ILE A 158 -18.66 -9.33 -1.00
CA ILE A 158 -18.70 -9.67 0.42
C ILE A 158 -18.67 -8.37 1.24
N PRO A 159 -19.67 -8.08 2.10
CA PRO A 159 -19.77 -6.80 2.80
C PRO A 159 -18.87 -6.68 4.05
N VAL A 160 -18.58 -7.81 4.71
CA VAL A 160 -17.82 -7.87 5.98
C VAL A 160 -16.93 -9.11 6.00
N ASP A 161 -15.90 -9.13 6.84
CA ASP A 161 -15.05 -10.31 6.99
C ASP A 161 -15.81 -11.41 7.76
N GLY A 162 -15.59 -12.66 7.37
CA GLY A 162 -16.33 -13.77 7.96
C GLY A 162 -15.77 -15.15 7.65
N VAL A 163 -16.50 -16.15 8.13
CA VAL A 163 -16.24 -17.57 7.85
C VAL A 163 -17.47 -18.17 7.16
N VAL A 164 -17.24 -18.95 6.11
CA VAL A 164 -18.31 -19.64 5.38
C VAL A 164 -18.94 -20.71 6.27
N ILE A 165 -20.25 -20.62 6.50
CA ILE A 165 -21.01 -21.63 7.26
C ILE A 165 -21.73 -22.61 6.34
N SER A 166 -22.09 -22.19 5.13
CA SER A 166 -22.69 -23.05 4.10
C SER A 166 -22.49 -22.48 2.69
N GLY A 167 -22.50 -23.37 1.69
CA GLY A 167 -22.26 -23.01 0.29
C GLY A 167 -20.84 -23.35 -0.15
N LYS A 168 -20.61 -23.27 -1.46
CA LYS A 168 -19.30 -23.49 -2.09
C LYS A 168 -19.22 -22.56 -3.29
N ALA A 169 -18.22 -21.69 -3.34
CA ALA A 169 -18.05 -20.75 -4.44
C ALA A 169 -16.57 -20.47 -4.67
N LYS A 170 -16.24 -19.87 -5.81
CA LYS A 170 -14.92 -19.29 -6.03
C LYS A 170 -15.00 -17.79 -5.76
N VAL A 171 -14.00 -17.25 -5.08
CA VAL A 171 -13.93 -15.83 -4.72
C VAL A 171 -12.71 -15.21 -5.39
N ASN A 172 -12.90 -14.04 -5.99
CA ASN A 172 -11.82 -13.20 -6.45
C ASN A 172 -11.31 -12.34 -5.28
N GLU A 173 -10.11 -12.66 -4.81
CA GLU A 173 -9.44 -11.95 -3.71
C GLU A 173 -8.33 -11.02 -4.22
N SER A 174 -8.23 -10.77 -5.54
CA SER A 174 -7.14 -10.02 -6.16
C SER A 174 -6.93 -8.62 -5.59
N MET A 175 -8.00 -7.97 -5.11
CA MET A 175 -7.94 -6.66 -4.46
C MET A 175 -7.18 -6.66 -3.12
N LEU A 176 -7.15 -7.80 -2.43
CA LEU A 176 -6.50 -7.96 -1.12
C LEU A 176 -5.17 -8.70 -1.23
N THR A 177 -5.11 -9.72 -2.09
CA THR A 177 -3.94 -10.60 -2.23
C THR A 177 -3.05 -10.21 -3.40
N GLY A 178 -3.53 -9.41 -4.35
CA GLY A 178 -2.85 -9.13 -5.62
C GLY A 178 -2.88 -10.31 -6.61
N GLU A 179 -3.41 -11.47 -6.20
CA GLU A 179 -3.41 -12.67 -7.05
C GLU A 179 -4.65 -12.74 -7.94
N ALA A 180 -4.45 -12.91 -9.24
CA ALA A 180 -5.55 -12.99 -10.21
C ALA A 180 -6.31 -14.33 -10.17
N ALA A 181 -5.74 -15.35 -9.53
CA ALA A 181 -6.35 -16.67 -9.45
C ALA A 181 -7.54 -16.68 -8.48
N LEU A 182 -8.66 -17.26 -8.91
CA LEU A 182 -9.84 -17.41 -8.06
C LEU A 182 -9.60 -18.46 -6.96
N VAL A 183 -9.95 -18.12 -5.73
CA VAL A 183 -9.77 -18.99 -4.56
C VAL A 183 -11.07 -19.75 -4.29
N GLN A 184 -10.99 -21.07 -4.19
CA GLN A 184 -12.16 -21.88 -3.83
C GLN A 184 -12.45 -21.76 -2.33
N LYS A 185 -13.70 -21.43 -1.99
CA LYS A 185 -14.20 -21.28 -0.62
C LYS A 185 -15.32 -22.26 -0.36
N GLU A 186 -15.26 -22.93 0.78
CA GLU A 186 -16.25 -23.87 1.27
C GLU A 186 -16.43 -23.72 2.77
N LYS A 187 -17.28 -24.56 3.38
CA LYS A 187 -17.57 -24.47 4.81
C LYS A 187 -16.28 -24.48 5.65
N GLY A 188 -16.10 -23.47 6.49
CA GLY A 188 -14.91 -23.25 7.32
C GLY A 188 -13.85 -22.36 6.69
N SER A 189 -13.95 -22.03 5.39
CA SER A 189 -13.04 -21.07 4.75
C SER A 189 -13.31 -19.64 5.24
N THR A 190 -12.24 -18.86 5.40
CA THR A 190 -12.29 -17.42 5.66
C THR A 190 -12.57 -16.65 4.37
N VAL A 191 -13.32 -15.56 4.51
CA VAL A 191 -13.64 -14.63 3.43
C VAL A 191 -13.51 -13.19 3.94
N PHE A 192 -13.22 -12.26 3.02
CA PHE A 192 -12.90 -10.89 3.36
C PHE A 192 -13.81 -9.90 2.65
N ALA A 193 -14.06 -8.77 3.29
CA ALA A 193 -14.84 -7.67 2.77
C ALA A 193 -14.23 -7.11 1.47
N GLY A 194 -15.07 -6.72 0.51
CA GLY A 194 -14.67 -6.18 -0.79
C GLY A 194 -14.24 -7.22 -1.82
N THR A 195 -14.16 -8.50 -1.45
CA THR A 195 -13.92 -9.60 -2.40
C THR A 195 -15.20 -9.98 -3.14
N VAL A 196 -15.07 -10.54 -4.34
CA VAL A 196 -16.21 -10.80 -5.23
C VAL A 196 -16.43 -12.30 -5.43
N LEU A 197 -17.65 -12.77 -5.22
CA LEU A 197 -18.01 -14.14 -5.59
C LEU A 197 -18.09 -14.27 -7.11
N SER A 198 -17.37 -15.23 -7.67
CA SER A 198 -17.42 -15.53 -9.11
C SER A 198 -18.76 -16.14 -9.49
N SER A 199 -19.34 -15.68 -10.60
CA SER A 199 -20.56 -16.19 -11.22
C SER A 199 -20.26 -17.29 -12.24
N ASP A 200 -19.41 -18.26 -11.90
CA ASP A 200 -19.06 -19.37 -12.81
C ASP A 200 -20.30 -20.28 -13.00
N GLU A 201 -20.88 -20.27 -14.21
CA GLU A 201 -22.11 -21.00 -14.56
C GLU A 201 -21.99 -22.52 -14.37
N ASN A 202 -20.75 -23.05 -14.30
CA ASN A 202 -20.50 -24.48 -14.12
C ASN A 202 -20.63 -24.95 -12.65
N LEU A 203 -20.76 -24.05 -11.67
CA LEU A 203 -21.05 -24.41 -10.28
C LEU A 203 -22.57 -24.37 -10.01
N LYS A 204 -23.19 -25.53 -9.79
CA LYS A 204 -24.61 -25.68 -9.39
C LYS A 204 -24.97 -25.05 -8.03
N SER A 205 -24.01 -24.41 -7.35
CA SER A 205 -24.22 -23.62 -6.14
C SER A 205 -23.18 -22.50 -6.17
N GLY A 206 -23.61 -21.25 -6.34
CA GLY A 206 -22.73 -20.08 -6.42
C GLY A 206 -22.96 -19.06 -5.30
N SER A 207 -23.77 -19.41 -4.29
CA SER A 207 -24.03 -18.57 -3.13
C SER A 207 -23.27 -19.06 -1.91
N LEU A 208 -22.94 -18.11 -1.02
CA LEU A 208 -22.33 -18.38 0.27
C LEU A 208 -23.22 -17.83 1.37
N VAL A 209 -23.30 -18.55 2.48
CA VAL A 209 -23.73 -17.96 3.75
C VAL A 209 -22.51 -17.89 4.63
N ILE A 210 -22.25 -16.70 5.13
CA ILE A 210 -21.08 -16.39 5.96
C ILE A 210 -21.54 -15.95 7.34
N LYS A 211 -20.69 -16.15 8.32
CA LYS A 211 -20.85 -15.62 9.67
C LYS A 211 -19.83 -14.51 9.89
N ALA A 212 -20.30 -13.32 10.26
CA ALA A 212 -19.44 -12.15 10.43
C ALA A 212 -18.44 -12.36 11.57
N THR A 213 -17.14 -12.17 11.28
CA THR A 213 -16.05 -12.23 12.27
C THR A 213 -15.42 -10.87 12.54
N ALA A 214 -15.49 -9.93 11.60
CA ALA A 214 -15.11 -8.53 11.82
C ALA A 214 -16.03 -7.61 11.02
N THR A 215 -16.36 -6.45 11.57
CA THR A 215 -17.33 -5.49 11.00
C THR A 215 -16.82 -4.06 11.12
N GLY A 216 -17.30 -3.15 10.25
CA GLY A 216 -16.97 -1.73 10.34
C GLY A 216 -15.46 -1.48 10.18
N LYS A 217 -14.84 -0.85 11.18
CA LYS A 217 -13.41 -0.45 11.15
C LYS A 217 -12.45 -1.64 11.29
N ASP A 218 -12.93 -2.77 11.76
CA ASP A 218 -12.09 -3.92 12.09
C ASP A 218 -11.90 -4.87 10.90
N THR A 219 -12.58 -4.62 9.77
CA THR A 219 -12.40 -5.42 8.55
C THR A 219 -11.05 -5.16 7.89
N ALA A 220 -10.50 -6.17 7.21
CA ALA A 220 -9.28 -6.05 6.42
C ALA A 220 -9.38 -4.90 5.40
N PHE A 221 -10.53 -4.76 4.74
CA PHE A 221 -10.78 -3.65 3.81
C PHE A 221 -10.70 -2.27 4.49
N SER A 222 -11.31 -2.10 5.67
CA SER A 222 -11.26 -0.82 6.39
C SER A 222 -9.85 -0.48 6.87
N GLN A 223 -9.04 -1.48 7.20
CA GLN A 223 -7.62 -1.26 7.47
C GLN A 223 -6.89 -0.74 6.23
N ILE A 224 -7.18 -1.28 5.04
CA ILE A 224 -6.64 -0.78 3.77
C ILE A 224 -7.03 0.68 3.53
N VAL A 225 -8.31 1.03 3.71
CA VAL A 225 -8.78 2.42 3.58
C VAL A 225 -8.02 3.35 4.53
N ARG A 226 -7.84 2.94 5.80
CA ARG A 226 -7.09 3.72 6.79
C ARG A 226 -5.62 3.90 6.37
N MET A 227 -4.98 2.85 5.87
CA MET A 227 -3.60 2.93 5.38
C MET A 227 -3.46 3.90 4.21
N VAL A 228 -4.40 3.87 3.26
CA VAL A 228 -4.40 4.82 2.14
C VAL A 228 -4.60 6.26 2.64
N GLU A 229 -5.49 6.49 3.61
CA GLU A 229 -5.67 7.81 4.24
C GLU A 229 -4.41 8.31 4.96
N GLU A 230 -3.71 7.43 5.68
CA GLU A 230 -2.45 7.75 6.37
C GLU A 230 -1.34 8.06 5.36
N ALA A 231 -1.23 7.26 4.30
CA ALA A 231 -0.30 7.50 3.21
C ALA A 231 -0.58 8.83 2.50
N GLN A 232 -1.86 9.17 2.30
CA GLN A 232 -2.26 10.43 1.69
C GLN A 232 -1.86 11.66 2.51
N LYS A 233 -1.74 11.51 3.84
CA LYS A 233 -1.29 12.57 4.76
C LYS A 233 0.24 12.69 4.84
N SER A 234 0.98 11.64 4.48
CA SER A 234 2.45 11.67 4.49
C SER A 234 3.00 12.62 3.41
N LYS A 235 4.11 13.33 3.70
CA LYS A 235 4.77 14.22 2.72
C LYS A 235 5.92 13.49 2.02
N SER A 236 6.04 13.65 0.71
CA SER A 236 7.13 13.08 -0.09
C SER A 236 8.43 13.90 0.00
N ASN A 237 9.56 13.34 -0.44
CA ASN A 237 10.82 14.07 -0.49
C ASN A 237 10.77 15.18 -1.55
N THR A 238 10.14 14.90 -2.69
CA THR A 238 9.92 15.89 -3.76
C THR A 238 9.07 17.06 -3.25
N GLN A 239 8.03 16.78 -2.46
CA GLN A 239 7.21 17.83 -1.84
C GLN A 239 8.04 18.69 -0.87
N ARG A 240 8.89 18.08 -0.05
CA ARG A 240 9.80 18.83 0.84
C ARG A 240 10.80 19.69 0.06
N LEU A 241 11.29 19.20 -1.09
CA LEU A 241 12.17 19.97 -1.96
C LEU A 241 11.44 21.19 -2.55
N ALA A 242 10.20 21.02 -2.99
CA ALA A 242 9.38 22.12 -3.49
C ALA A 242 9.01 23.11 -2.40
N ASP A 243 8.65 22.66 -1.19
CA ASP A 243 8.42 23.52 -0.03
C ASP A 243 9.67 24.38 0.25
N ARG A 244 10.87 23.78 0.17
CA ARG A 244 12.15 24.50 0.33
C ARG A 244 12.41 25.48 -0.81
N ALA A 245 12.13 25.09 -2.06
CA ALA A 245 12.30 25.96 -3.22
C ALA A 245 11.34 27.17 -3.15
N ALA A 246 10.10 26.96 -2.75
CA ALA A 246 9.11 28.01 -2.52
C ALA A 246 9.58 28.98 -1.42
N GLY A 247 10.17 28.47 -0.34
CA GLY A 247 10.76 29.32 0.70
C GLY A 247 11.96 30.15 0.22
N TRP A 248 12.88 29.56 -0.53
CA TRP A 248 13.97 30.34 -1.14
C TRP A 248 13.44 31.40 -2.10
N LEU A 249 12.43 31.06 -2.90
CA LEU A 249 11.80 31.97 -3.82
C LEU A 249 11.10 33.13 -3.10
N PHE A 250 10.49 32.89 -1.93
CA PHE A 250 9.96 33.96 -1.07
C PHE A 250 11.06 34.97 -0.69
N TYR A 251 12.22 34.50 -0.21
CA TYR A 251 13.31 35.38 0.20
C TYR A 251 13.92 36.14 -0.98
N ILE A 252 14.09 35.47 -2.12
CA ILE A 252 14.58 36.11 -3.34
C ILE A 252 13.59 37.18 -3.81
N ALA A 253 12.30 36.89 -3.84
CA ALA A 253 11.26 37.85 -4.22
C ALA A 253 11.24 39.07 -3.29
N LEU A 254 11.34 38.85 -1.98
CA LEU A 254 11.39 39.93 -1.00
C LEU A 254 12.64 40.80 -1.17
N ALA A 255 13.80 40.18 -1.39
CA ALA A 255 15.04 40.89 -1.63
C ALA A 255 14.98 41.69 -2.95
N SER A 256 14.46 41.10 -4.03
CA SER A 256 14.26 41.78 -5.31
C SER A 256 13.27 42.94 -5.19
N ALA A 257 12.19 42.78 -4.44
CA ALA A 257 11.22 43.84 -4.17
C ALA A 257 11.86 44.99 -3.37
N ALA A 258 12.65 44.68 -2.35
CA ALA A 258 13.39 45.68 -1.57
C ALA A 258 14.45 46.42 -2.41
N LEU A 259 15.19 45.71 -3.24
CA LEU A 259 16.15 46.30 -4.19
C LEU A 259 15.45 47.19 -5.22
N THR A 260 14.30 46.77 -5.72
CA THR A 260 13.47 47.57 -6.64
C THR A 260 13.02 48.86 -5.96
N ALA A 261 12.51 48.76 -4.73
CA ALA A 261 12.14 49.92 -3.93
C ALA A 261 13.32 50.89 -3.77
N LEU A 262 14.48 50.37 -3.34
CA LEU A 262 15.67 51.17 -3.07
C LEU A 262 16.20 51.89 -4.32
N TYR A 263 16.28 51.17 -5.45
CA TYR A 263 16.77 51.73 -6.71
C TYR A 263 15.92 52.91 -7.18
N TRP A 264 14.58 52.77 -7.18
CA TRP A 264 13.70 53.84 -7.63
C TRP A 264 13.60 55.00 -6.65
N LEU A 265 13.67 54.73 -5.34
CA LEU A 265 13.72 55.78 -4.32
C LEU A 265 15.01 56.61 -4.40
N ILE A 266 16.17 56.00 -4.65
CA ILE A 266 17.45 56.72 -4.77
C ILE A 266 17.51 57.57 -6.03
N ASN A 267 17.01 57.06 -7.15
CA ASN A 267 17.03 57.81 -8.41
C ASN A 267 16.10 59.03 -8.39
N GLY A 268 15.08 59.05 -7.51
CA GLY A 268 14.24 60.23 -7.25
C GLY A 268 13.46 60.78 -8.45
N THR A 269 13.43 60.06 -9.58
CA THR A 269 12.83 60.51 -10.84
C THR A 269 11.38 60.08 -11.02
N GLN A 270 10.85 59.23 -10.14
CA GLN A 270 9.53 58.62 -10.30
C GLN A 270 8.66 58.80 -9.05
N ASP A 271 7.35 58.90 -9.25
CA ASP A 271 6.37 59.03 -8.17
C ASP A 271 6.33 57.79 -7.26
N ALA A 272 5.92 57.99 -5.99
CA ALA A 272 5.74 56.91 -5.03
C ALA A 272 4.84 55.79 -5.59
N ASN A 273 3.79 56.15 -6.35
CA ASN A 273 2.87 55.22 -6.99
C ASN A 273 3.61 54.25 -7.92
N PHE A 274 4.55 54.75 -8.72
CA PHE A 274 5.33 53.93 -9.63
C PHE A 274 6.21 52.94 -8.86
N VAL A 275 6.83 53.38 -7.76
CA VAL A 275 7.66 52.50 -6.93
C VAL A 275 6.81 51.38 -6.31
N PHE A 276 5.64 51.72 -5.76
CA PHE A 276 4.71 50.76 -5.19
C PHE A 276 4.19 49.76 -6.23
N GLU A 277 3.81 50.23 -7.43
CA GLU A 277 3.38 49.38 -8.54
C GLU A 277 4.46 48.36 -8.90
N ARG A 278 5.73 48.78 -8.95
CA ARG A 278 6.86 47.88 -9.25
C ARG A 278 7.11 46.87 -8.14
N ILE A 279 7.03 47.26 -6.87
CA ILE A 279 7.15 46.35 -5.73
C ILE A 279 6.07 45.27 -5.79
N VAL A 280 4.80 45.67 -5.93
CA VAL A 280 3.67 44.74 -6.01
C VAL A 280 3.81 43.83 -7.24
N THR A 281 4.20 44.39 -8.38
CA THR A 281 4.45 43.61 -9.61
C THR A 281 5.50 42.53 -9.40
N VAL A 282 6.64 42.86 -8.77
CA VAL A 282 7.70 41.89 -8.48
C VAL A 282 7.20 40.77 -7.55
N LEU A 283 6.47 41.13 -6.49
CA LEU A 283 5.92 40.15 -5.54
C LEU A 283 4.87 39.22 -6.19
N VAL A 284 4.01 39.76 -7.06
CA VAL A 284 2.96 39.00 -7.75
C VAL A 284 3.55 38.08 -8.82
N ILE A 285 4.48 38.56 -9.64
CA ILE A 285 5.15 37.75 -10.68
C ILE A 285 5.95 36.61 -10.07
N ALA A 286 6.54 36.81 -8.89
CA ALA A 286 7.28 35.78 -8.20
C ALA A 286 6.40 34.61 -7.70
N CYS A 287 5.07 34.75 -7.64
CA CYS A 287 4.18 33.76 -7.05
C CYS A 287 4.14 32.43 -7.84
N PRO A 288 4.67 31.30 -7.31
CA PRO A 288 4.90 30.08 -8.08
C PRO A 288 3.69 29.12 -8.03
N HIS A 289 2.56 29.53 -8.60
CA HIS A 289 1.30 28.74 -8.57
C HIS A 289 1.44 27.30 -9.10
N ALA A 290 2.18 27.14 -10.21
CA ALA A 290 2.36 25.83 -10.83
C ALA A 290 3.17 24.87 -9.95
N LEU A 291 4.07 25.41 -9.11
CA LEU A 291 4.92 24.60 -8.23
C LEU A 291 4.10 23.95 -7.10
N GLY A 292 3.10 24.67 -6.58
CA GLY A 292 2.19 24.18 -5.53
C GLY A 292 1.28 23.03 -5.99
N LEU A 293 0.87 23.05 -7.26
CA LEU A 293 -0.06 22.06 -7.83
C LEU A 293 0.63 20.78 -8.32
N ALA A 294 1.80 20.90 -8.98
CA ALA A 294 2.37 19.79 -9.76
C ALA A 294 2.59 18.52 -8.91
N ILE A 295 3.14 18.67 -7.71
CA ILE A 295 3.52 17.53 -6.87
C ILE A 295 2.31 16.86 -6.21
N PRO A 296 1.39 17.58 -5.54
CA PRO A 296 0.18 16.96 -4.98
C PRO A 296 -0.66 16.25 -6.05
N LEU A 297 -0.76 16.83 -7.25
CA LEU A 297 -1.52 16.22 -8.34
C LEU A 297 -0.90 14.91 -8.81
N VAL A 298 0.40 14.90 -9.12
CA VAL A 298 1.10 13.66 -9.51
C VAL A 298 0.97 12.61 -8.42
N THR A 299 1.15 13.02 -7.15
CA THR A 299 1.07 12.13 -6.00
C THR A 299 -0.32 11.52 -5.84
N ALA A 300 -1.39 12.30 -6.04
CA ALA A 300 -2.76 11.80 -5.99
C ALA A 300 -3.02 10.76 -7.08
N ILE A 301 -2.62 11.07 -8.32
CA ILE A 301 -2.80 10.18 -9.48
C ILE A 301 -2.01 8.87 -9.31
N THR A 302 -0.74 8.94 -8.90
CA THR A 302 0.09 7.74 -8.71
C THR A 302 -0.43 6.86 -7.58
N THR A 303 -0.89 7.46 -6.47
CA THR A 303 -1.49 6.71 -5.34
C THR A 303 -2.77 6.00 -5.77
N ALA A 304 -3.65 6.69 -6.50
CA ALA A 304 -4.91 6.12 -7.01
C ALA A 304 -4.63 4.94 -7.94
N LYS A 305 -3.71 5.12 -8.89
CA LYS A 305 -3.34 4.08 -9.85
C LYS A 305 -2.72 2.87 -9.15
N ALA A 306 -1.82 3.08 -8.20
CA ALA A 306 -1.21 2.01 -7.41
C ALA A 306 -2.27 1.18 -6.67
N ALA A 307 -3.17 1.86 -5.94
CA ALA A 307 -4.24 1.20 -5.20
C ALA A 307 -5.16 0.36 -6.11
N SER A 308 -5.53 0.90 -7.28
CA SER A 308 -6.35 0.18 -8.26
C SER A 308 -5.68 -1.07 -8.85
N SER A 309 -4.35 -1.16 -8.77
CA SER A 309 -3.55 -2.31 -9.22
C SER A 309 -3.14 -3.23 -8.06
N GLY A 310 -3.71 -3.06 -6.87
CA GLY A 310 -3.39 -3.89 -5.69
C GLY A 310 -2.07 -3.53 -5.00
N LEU A 311 -1.43 -2.41 -5.36
CA LEU A 311 -0.24 -1.90 -4.68
C LEU A 311 -0.64 -0.82 -3.66
N LEU A 312 -0.55 -1.16 -2.38
CA LEU A 312 -0.87 -0.24 -1.30
C LEU A 312 0.39 0.50 -0.84
N ILE A 313 0.39 1.81 -1.03
CA ILE A 313 1.49 2.69 -0.59
C ILE A 313 1.18 3.15 0.83
N ARG A 314 2.07 2.92 1.79
CA ARG A 314 1.95 3.45 3.16
C ARG A 314 2.84 4.68 3.37
N ASN A 315 4.08 4.64 2.89
CA ASN A 315 5.05 5.72 2.97
C ASN A 315 5.43 6.23 1.58
N ARG A 316 5.04 7.47 1.28
CA ARG A 316 5.36 8.12 0.00
C ARG A 316 6.85 8.32 -0.23
N GLN A 317 7.64 8.50 0.83
CA GLN A 317 9.09 8.66 0.67
C GLN A 317 9.73 7.35 0.20
N MET A 318 9.24 6.20 0.67
CA MET A 318 9.72 4.87 0.24
C MET A 318 9.24 4.56 -1.18
N PHE A 319 8.01 4.94 -1.53
CA PHE A 319 7.52 4.83 -2.91
C PHE A 319 8.34 5.65 -3.93
N GLU A 320 8.74 6.89 -3.59
CA GLU A 320 9.66 7.66 -4.44
C GLU A 320 11.05 7.03 -4.54
N GLN A 321 11.51 6.35 -3.48
CA GLN A 321 12.79 5.64 -3.48
C GLN A 321 12.74 4.34 -4.29
N ALA A 322 11.56 3.76 -4.51
CA ALA A 322 11.38 2.56 -5.34
C ALA A 322 11.94 2.74 -6.75
N ALA A 323 11.85 3.97 -7.31
CA ALA A 323 12.42 4.30 -8.61
C ALA A 323 13.97 4.31 -8.65
N LYS A 324 14.63 4.21 -7.49
CA LYS A 324 16.09 4.23 -7.34
C LYS A 324 16.65 2.91 -6.81
N LEU A 325 15.83 1.86 -6.78
CA LEU A 325 16.25 0.55 -6.29
C LEU A 325 17.39 -0.02 -7.12
N HIS A 326 18.43 -0.50 -6.44
CA HIS A 326 19.54 -1.20 -7.07
C HIS A 326 19.43 -2.72 -6.92
N ILE A 327 18.85 -3.17 -5.81
CA ILE A 327 18.65 -4.59 -5.49
C ILE A 327 17.33 -4.79 -4.77
N VAL A 328 16.67 -5.90 -5.06
CA VAL A 328 15.52 -6.40 -4.29
C VAL A 328 15.90 -7.75 -3.69
N LEU A 329 15.87 -7.81 -2.37
CA LEU A 329 16.08 -9.00 -1.56
C LEU A 329 14.73 -9.62 -1.22
N PHE A 330 14.53 -10.87 -1.60
CA PHE A 330 13.32 -11.62 -1.29
C PHE A 330 13.56 -12.55 -0.11
N ASP A 331 12.65 -12.55 0.87
CA ASP A 331 12.50 -13.71 1.73
C ASP A 331 12.01 -14.91 0.91
N LYS A 332 12.34 -16.12 1.37
CA LYS A 332 11.87 -17.34 0.72
C LYS A 332 10.43 -17.65 1.09
N THR A 333 10.15 -17.79 2.39
CA THR A 333 8.93 -18.43 2.89
C THR A 333 7.77 -17.44 2.84
N GLY A 334 6.66 -17.82 2.23
CA GLY A 334 5.48 -16.95 2.12
C GLY A 334 5.64 -15.79 1.12
N THR A 335 6.85 -15.55 0.63
CA THR A 335 7.17 -14.52 -0.35
C THR A 335 7.35 -15.12 -1.75
N LEU A 336 8.48 -15.78 -2.02
CA LEU A 336 8.69 -16.49 -3.29
C LEU A 336 7.94 -17.83 -3.34
N THR A 337 7.53 -18.33 -2.18
CA THR A 337 6.74 -19.53 -2.01
C THR A 337 5.34 -19.20 -1.49
N LEU A 338 4.43 -20.17 -1.58
CA LEU A 338 3.08 -20.06 -1.03
C LEU A 338 3.04 -20.09 0.50
N GLY A 339 4.13 -20.49 1.17
CA GLY A 339 4.23 -20.55 2.64
C GLY A 339 3.49 -21.73 3.27
N ASN A 340 2.87 -22.59 2.45
CA ASN A 340 2.26 -23.83 2.87
C ASN A 340 3.11 -25.02 2.40
N ARG A 341 3.48 -25.89 3.35
CA ARG A 341 4.14 -27.16 3.01
C ARG A 341 3.15 -28.04 2.26
N SER A 342 3.52 -28.51 1.07
CA SER A 342 2.76 -29.52 0.33
C SER A 342 3.64 -30.68 -0.08
N VAL A 343 3.02 -31.82 -0.32
CA VAL A 343 3.69 -32.96 -0.95
C VAL A 343 4.02 -32.59 -2.39
N SER A 344 5.29 -32.74 -2.76
CA SER A 344 5.78 -32.54 -4.13
C SER A 344 5.70 -33.83 -4.93
N GLU A 345 6.18 -34.94 -4.36
CA GLU A 345 6.22 -36.23 -5.02
C GLU A 345 6.07 -37.37 -4.00
N VAL A 346 5.36 -38.42 -4.38
CA VAL A 346 5.27 -39.69 -3.65
C VAL A 346 5.95 -40.76 -4.49
N ARG A 347 7.13 -41.20 -4.06
CA ARG A 347 7.90 -42.24 -4.73
C ARG A 347 7.71 -43.57 -4.01
N VAL A 348 7.30 -44.59 -4.75
CA VAL A 348 7.28 -45.98 -4.25
C VAL A 348 8.73 -46.48 -4.14
N ALA A 349 9.08 -47.08 -3.00
CA ALA A 349 10.42 -47.60 -2.77
C ALA A 349 10.74 -48.79 -3.71
N ALA A 350 12.00 -48.96 -4.07
CA ALA A 350 12.42 -49.92 -5.10
C ALA A 350 12.02 -51.38 -4.79
N LYS A 351 11.94 -51.75 -3.51
CA LYS A 351 11.50 -53.09 -3.03
C LYS A 351 10.16 -53.07 -2.29
N SER A 352 9.34 -52.04 -2.55
CA SER A 352 7.99 -51.94 -1.98
C SER A 352 7.13 -53.15 -2.36
N LYS A 353 6.40 -53.67 -1.38
CA LYS A 353 5.37 -54.70 -1.59
C LYS A 353 4.04 -54.10 -2.06
N LEU A 354 3.80 -52.83 -1.75
CA LEU A 354 2.56 -52.13 -2.12
C LEU A 354 2.49 -51.76 -3.61
N GLN A 355 3.63 -51.47 -4.25
CA GLN A 355 3.77 -51.09 -5.67
C GLN A 355 2.84 -49.94 -6.14
N ASP A 356 2.23 -49.21 -5.21
CA ASP A 356 1.19 -48.22 -5.47
C ASP A 356 1.37 -47.01 -4.55
N SER A 357 1.69 -45.86 -5.15
CA SER A 357 1.95 -44.61 -4.44
C SER A 357 0.72 -44.08 -3.70
N ASN A 358 -0.48 -44.27 -4.25
CA ASN A 358 -1.71 -43.79 -3.62
C ASN A 358 -2.06 -44.59 -2.37
N LYS A 359 -1.78 -45.90 -2.38
CA LYS A 359 -1.94 -46.74 -1.17
C LYS A 359 -0.94 -46.36 -0.09
N ALA A 360 0.32 -46.15 -0.46
CA ALA A 360 1.34 -45.70 0.50
C ALA A 360 1.00 -44.32 1.10
N LEU A 361 0.54 -43.39 0.27
CA LEU A 361 0.06 -42.08 0.71
C LEU A 361 -1.16 -42.19 1.63
N ALA A 362 -2.13 -43.06 1.31
CA ALA A 362 -3.31 -43.27 2.15
C ALA A 362 -2.95 -43.87 3.52
N LEU A 363 -1.97 -44.77 3.59
CA LEU A 363 -1.44 -45.30 4.85
C LEU A 363 -0.74 -44.21 5.65
N ALA A 364 0.08 -43.38 5.00
CA ALA A 364 0.77 -42.28 5.68
C ALA A 364 -0.21 -41.25 6.25
N ALA A 365 -1.17 -40.82 5.43
CA ALA A 365 -2.23 -39.90 5.85
C ALA A 365 -3.13 -40.48 6.95
N ALA A 366 -3.38 -41.79 6.96
CA ALA A 366 -4.17 -42.44 8.02
C ALA A 366 -3.50 -42.34 9.41
N VAL A 367 -2.17 -42.42 9.48
CA VAL A 367 -1.42 -42.27 10.73
C VAL A 367 -1.26 -40.78 11.08
N GLU A 368 -0.95 -39.95 10.09
CA GLU A 368 -0.73 -38.50 10.27
C GLU A 368 -2.00 -37.70 10.54
N ILE A 369 -3.21 -38.26 10.37
CA ILE A 369 -4.47 -37.56 10.67
C ILE A 369 -4.59 -37.15 12.15
N SER A 370 -3.90 -37.86 13.03
CA SER A 370 -3.87 -37.56 14.48
C SER A 370 -2.68 -36.67 14.88
N SER A 371 -1.84 -36.26 13.92
CA SER A 371 -0.64 -35.44 14.12
C SER A 371 -0.95 -33.96 13.91
N GLU A 372 -0.49 -33.11 14.83
CA GLU A 372 -0.58 -31.65 14.69
C GLU A 372 0.61 -31.06 13.90
N HIS A 373 1.58 -31.90 13.49
CA HIS A 373 2.78 -31.44 12.82
C HIS A 373 2.47 -30.92 11.40
N SER A 374 3.14 -29.84 11.00
CA SER A 374 2.92 -29.18 9.69
C SER A 374 3.15 -30.13 8.50
N LEU A 375 4.15 -31.00 8.58
CA LEU A 375 4.43 -32.06 7.60
C LEU A 375 3.30 -33.10 7.53
N GLY A 376 2.76 -33.55 8.66
CA GLY A 376 1.63 -34.48 8.70
C GLY A 376 0.39 -33.88 8.06
N ARG A 377 0.11 -32.62 8.37
CA ARG A 377 -1.00 -31.88 7.74
C ARG A 377 -0.82 -31.74 6.23
N ALA A 378 0.41 -31.56 5.74
CA ALA A 378 0.71 -31.53 4.30
C ALA A 378 0.36 -32.87 3.61
N ILE A 379 0.72 -34.00 4.23
CA ILE A 379 0.43 -35.35 3.74
C ILE A 379 -1.08 -35.61 3.74
N VAL A 380 -1.78 -35.29 4.83
CA VAL A 380 -3.23 -35.48 4.95
C VAL A 380 -3.98 -34.63 3.92
N THR A 381 -3.55 -33.38 3.74
CA THR A 381 -4.15 -32.48 2.74
C THR A 381 -3.96 -32.99 1.33
N HIS A 382 -2.75 -33.48 1.00
CA HIS A 382 -2.45 -34.02 -0.33
C HIS A 382 -3.18 -35.33 -0.61
N ALA A 383 -3.44 -36.16 0.41
CA ALA A 383 -4.24 -37.37 0.27
C ALA A 383 -5.71 -37.06 -0.10
N GLY A 384 -6.22 -35.88 0.25
CA GLY A 384 -7.48 -35.35 -0.26
C GLY A 384 -8.67 -36.31 -0.09
N ALA A 385 -9.27 -36.72 -1.21
CA ALA A 385 -10.45 -37.59 -1.27
C ALA A 385 -10.14 -39.10 -1.25
N LEU A 386 -8.88 -39.50 -1.06
CA LEU A 386 -8.53 -40.91 -0.92
C LEU A 386 -9.24 -41.54 0.27
N LYS A 387 -9.66 -42.80 0.13
CA LYS A 387 -10.25 -43.56 1.25
C LYS A 387 -9.14 -43.91 2.24
N LEU A 388 -9.04 -43.11 3.31
CA LEU A 388 -8.10 -43.35 4.39
C LEU A 388 -8.55 -44.55 5.24
N PRO A 389 -7.69 -45.57 5.42
CA PRO A 389 -7.98 -46.64 6.36
C PRO A 389 -7.94 -46.12 7.80
N LYS A 390 -8.63 -46.78 8.72
CA LYS A 390 -8.60 -46.38 10.15
C LYS A 390 -7.28 -46.84 10.79
N ALA A 391 -6.51 -45.88 11.30
CA ALA A 391 -5.39 -46.14 12.19
C ALA A 391 -5.86 -46.29 13.65
N LYS A 392 -5.22 -47.18 14.40
CA LYS A 392 -5.37 -47.37 15.86
C LYS A 392 -3.99 -47.26 16.51
N GLU A 393 -3.95 -47.05 17.83
CA GLU A 393 -2.68 -47.01 18.59
C GLU A 393 -1.69 -45.97 18.02
N PHE A 394 -2.16 -44.74 17.83
CA PHE A 394 -1.28 -43.64 17.42
C PHE A 394 -0.22 -43.38 18.50
N GLU A 395 1.03 -43.33 18.07
CA GLU A 395 2.18 -43.03 18.92
C GLU A 395 3.08 -42.01 18.22
N SER A 396 3.39 -40.91 18.90
CA SER A 396 4.35 -39.91 18.42
C SER A 396 5.76 -40.28 18.88
N LEU A 397 6.66 -40.50 17.92
CA LEU A 397 8.05 -40.85 18.16
C LEU A 397 8.89 -39.57 18.07
N ALA A 398 9.22 -38.98 19.22
CA ALA A 398 9.92 -37.70 19.30
C ALA A 398 11.20 -37.68 18.46
N GLY A 399 11.30 -36.74 17.51
CA GLY A 399 12.44 -36.58 16.61
C GLY A 399 12.54 -37.62 15.48
N GLN A 400 11.61 -38.55 15.38
CA GLN A 400 11.66 -39.65 14.42
C GLN A 400 10.44 -39.67 13.50
N GLY A 401 9.25 -39.41 14.03
CA GLY A 401 8.01 -39.42 13.25
C GLY A 401 6.79 -39.84 14.07
N VAL A 402 5.85 -40.52 13.42
CA VAL A 402 4.63 -41.06 14.02
C VAL A 402 4.44 -42.52 13.62
N SER A 403 3.78 -43.29 14.47
CA SER A 403 3.42 -44.67 14.18
C SER A 403 1.97 -44.97 14.52
N GLY A 404 1.42 -46.00 13.89
CA GLY A 404 0.07 -46.47 14.15
C GLY A 404 -0.21 -47.82 13.50
N LEU A 405 -1.24 -48.50 14.01
CA LEU A 405 -1.70 -49.78 13.51
C LEU A 405 -2.83 -49.58 12.50
N VAL A 406 -2.58 -49.91 11.23
CA VAL A 406 -3.59 -49.83 10.17
C VAL A 406 -4.01 -51.24 9.77
N GLY A 407 -5.20 -51.66 10.18
CA GLY A 407 -5.65 -53.04 10.05
C GLY A 407 -4.88 -53.99 10.98
N LYS A 408 -3.93 -54.75 10.44
CA LYS A 408 -2.99 -55.61 11.21
C LYS A 408 -1.52 -55.20 11.04
N ALA A 409 -1.23 -54.27 10.13
CA ALA A 409 0.13 -53.87 9.82
C ALA A 409 0.53 -52.66 10.66
N ARG A 410 1.77 -52.64 11.16
CA ARG A 410 2.34 -51.48 11.85
C ARG A 410 2.92 -50.54 10.81
N VAL A 411 2.36 -49.34 10.73
CA VAL A 411 2.77 -48.27 9.82
C VAL A 411 3.55 -47.22 10.60
N VAL A 412 4.70 -46.83 10.07
CA VAL A 412 5.55 -45.80 10.67
C VAL A 412 5.90 -44.78 9.60
N VAL A 413 5.67 -43.49 9.89
CA VAL A 413 5.91 -42.36 8.99
C VAL A 413 6.91 -41.45 9.67
N GLY A 414 8.07 -41.20 9.06
CA GLY A 414 9.12 -40.49 9.75
C GLY A 414 10.32 -40.09 8.90
N SER A 415 11.30 -39.47 9.52
CA SER A 415 12.54 -39.06 8.85
C SER A 415 13.38 -40.29 8.44
N PRO A 416 14.35 -40.14 7.50
CA PRO A 416 15.25 -41.24 7.13
C PRO A 416 16.04 -41.83 8.31
N ALA A 417 16.24 -41.07 9.40
CA ALA A 417 16.89 -41.56 10.62
C ALA A 417 16.15 -42.76 11.25
N LEU A 418 14.83 -42.85 11.03
CA LEU A 418 13.99 -43.96 11.47
C LEU A 418 14.41 -45.30 10.86
N LEU A 419 14.92 -45.28 9.63
CA LEU A 419 15.35 -46.49 8.93
C LEU A 419 16.61 -47.06 9.56
N VAL A 420 17.53 -46.18 9.99
CA VAL A 420 18.77 -46.59 10.65
C VAL A 420 18.47 -47.26 11.99
N GLN A 421 17.59 -46.66 12.81
CA GLN A 421 17.25 -47.19 14.13
C GLN A 421 16.52 -48.54 14.06
N ASN A 422 15.65 -48.71 13.07
CA ASN A 422 14.89 -49.95 12.87
C ASN A 422 15.63 -50.98 12.01
N ASN A 423 16.91 -50.75 11.67
CA ASN A 423 17.72 -51.60 10.78
C ASN A 423 17.04 -51.93 9.44
N ILE A 424 16.32 -50.95 8.88
CA ILE A 424 15.61 -51.08 7.60
C ILE A 424 16.55 -50.65 6.48
N ARG A 425 16.76 -51.54 5.50
CA ARG A 425 17.62 -51.25 4.35
C ARG A 425 16.91 -50.34 3.36
N MET A 426 17.59 -49.28 2.95
CA MET A 426 17.21 -48.45 1.80
C MET A 426 18.06 -48.84 0.60
N GLU A 427 17.45 -48.99 -0.57
CA GLU A 427 18.18 -49.30 -1.81
C GLU A 427 18.88 -48.06 -2.37
N VAL A 428 19.97 -48.25 -3.13
CA VAL A 428 20.80 -47.16 -3.66
C VAL A 428 20.00 -46.14 -4.48
N SER A 429 19.04 -46.61 -5.28
CA SER A 429 18.16 -45.74 -6.07
C SER A 429 17.26 -44.84 -5.22
N ASP A 430 16.86 -45.33 -4.05
CA ASP A 430 15.99 -44.59 -3.12
C ASP A 430 16.81 -43.57 -2.31
N VAL A 431 18.05 -43.94 -1.95
CA VAL A 431 19.02 -43.01 -1.34
C VAL A 431 19.33 -41.86 -2.30
N LEU A 432 19.63 -42.16 -3.57
CA LEU A 432 19.93 -41.13 -4.58
C LEU A 432 18.76 -40.17 -4.78
N TRP A 433 17.54 -40.68 -4.82
CA TRP A 433 16.35 -39.82 -4.96
C TRP A 433 16.12 -38.98 -3.70
N ALA A 434 16.26 -39.57 -2.51
CA ALA A 434 16.10 -38.84 -1.24
C ALA A 434 17.14 -37.71 -1.11
N ASP A 435 18.38 -37.99 -1.51
CA ASP A 435 19.46 -37.01 -1.55
C ASP A 435 19.14 -35.88 -2.54
N GLN A 436 18.70 -36.20 -3.76
CA GLN A 436 18.28 -35.20 -4.75
C GLN A 436 17.11 -34.33 -4.26
N ALA A 437 16.09 -34.93 -3.65
CA ALA A 437 14.95 -34.21 -3.10
C ALA A 437 15.38 -33.27 -1.95
N THR A 438 16.30 -33.73 -1.10
CA THR A 438 16.85 -32.92 0.00
C THR A 438 17.67 -31.73 -0.52
N HIS A 439 18.51 -31.96 -1.54
CA HIS A 439 19.23 -30.89 -2.26
C HIS A 439 18.28 -29.93 -2.99
N ALA A 440 17.05 -30.36 -3.27
CA ALA A 440 16.00 -29.53 -3.83
C ALA A 440 15.13 -28.80 -2.81
N GLY A 441 15.49 -28.84 -1.52
CA GLY A 441 14.76 -28.13 -0.47
C GLY A 441 13.54 -28.86 0.06
N TYR A 442 13.34 -30.11 -0.36
CA TYR A 442 12.26 -30.92 0.15
C TYR A 442 12.71 -31.71 1.37
N THR A 443 11.84 -31.79 2.37
CA THR A 443 11.97 -32.72 3.48
C THR A 443 11.48 -34.09 3.02
N VAL A 444 12.35 -35.10 3.09
CA VAL A 444 12.00 -36.47 2.73
C VAL A 444 11.45 -37.21 3.94
N ILE A 445 10.28 -37.81 3.77
CA ILE A 445 9.58 -38.60 4.78
C ILE A 445 9.45 -40.03 4.27
N CYS A 446 9.85 -41.00 5.09
CA CYS A 446 9.80 -42.42 4.78
C CYS A 446 8.50 -43.02 5.33
N VAL A 447 7.86 -43.87 4.53
CA VAL A 447 6.69 -44.66 4.93
C VAL A 447 7.12 -46.11 5.03
N VAL A 448 7.03 -46.65 6.24
CA VAL A 448 7.43 -48.02 6.58
C VAL A 448 6.21 -48.82 6.98
N VAL A 449 6.08 -50.04 6.46
CA VAL A 449 5.02 -50.98 6.82
C VAL A 449 5.65 -52.32 7.19
N ASP A 450 5.39 -52.79 8.41
CA ASP A 450 5.93 -54.06 8.95
C ASP A 450 7.45 -54.21 8.71
N ASN A 451 8.21 -53.17 9.09
CA ASN A 451 9.66 -53.04 8.90
C ASN A 451 10.18 -53.06 7.45
N ASN A 452 9.32 -52.85 6.45
CA ASN A 452 9.72 -52.66 5.06
C ASN A 452 9.50 -51.19 4.65
N LEU A 453 10.49 -50.59 3.99
CA LEU A 453 10.33 -49.28 3.35
C LEU A 453 9.42 -49.43 2.13
N GLU A 454 8.29 -48.74 2.14
CA GLU A 454 7.29 -48.84 1.08
C GLU A 454 7.25 -47.60 0.19
N ALA A 455 7.47 -46.40 0.75
CA ALA A 455 7.51 -45.17 -0.04
C ALA A 455 8.36 -44.08 0.62
N LEU A 456 8.75 -43.10 -0.20
CA LEU A 456 9.33 -41.84 0.21
C LEU A 456 8.44 -40.70 -0.29
N ILE A 457 8.16 -39.74 0.58
CA ILE A 457 7.33 -38.58 0.30
C ILE A 457 8.21 -37.35 0.44
N SER A 458 8.32 -36.54 -0.62
CA SER A 458 9.00 -35.25 -0.55
C SER A 458 7.97 -34.17 -0.20
N VAL A 459 8.23 -33.43 0.88
CA VAL A 459 7.37 -32.35 1.37
C VAL A 459 8.17 -31.06 1.43
N GLY A 460 7.72 -30.03 0.74
CA GLY A 460 8.43 -28.76 0.66
C GLY A 460 7.49 -27.61 0.46
N ASP A 461 8.09 -26.43 0.36
CA ASP A 461 7.37 -25.21 0.07
C ASP A 461 7.29 -25.01 -1.45
N VAL A 462 6.10 -24.73 -1.96
CA VAL A 462 5.89 -24.62 -3.40
C VAL A 462 6.14 -23.18 -3.83
N LEU A 463 6.96 -23.01 -4.88
CA LEU A 463 7.20 -21.71 -5.48
C LEU A 463 5.90 -21.13 -6.04
N ARG A 464 5.67 -19.83 -5.85
CA ARG A 464 4.52 -19.18 -6.49
C ARG A 464 4.69 -19.25 -8.00
N PRO A 465 3.60 -19.51 -8.77
CA PRO A 465 3.66 -19.53 -10.23
C PRO A 465 4.19 -18.23 -10.85
N THR A 466 3.98 -17.11 -10.15
CA THR A 466 4.39 -15.76 -10.57
C THR A 466 5.82 -15.39 -10.17
N SER A 467 6.48 -16.15 -9.28
CA SER A 467 7.81 -15.79 -8.75
C SER A 467 8.87 -15.67 -9.84
N ALA A 468 8.90 -16.62 -10.78
CA ALA A 468 9.88 -16.60 -11.87
C ALA A 468 9.71 -15.38 -12.79
N GLU A 469 8.45 -15.01 -13.08
CA GLU A 469 8.14 -13.84 -13.89
C GLU A 469 8.52 -12.55 -13.15
N ALA A 470 8.21 -12.45 -11.85
CA ALA A 470 8.55 -11.28 -11.04
C ALA A 470 10.06 -11.04 -10.98
N VAL A 471 10.86 -12.09 -10.78
CA VAL A 471 12.33 -12.01 -10.80
C VAL A 471 12.82 -11.56 -12.19
N TYR A 472 12.25 -12.12 -13.26
CA TYR A 472 12.63 -11.77 -14.63
C TYR A 472 12.32 -10.29 -14.96
N GLN A 473 11.16 -9.78 -14.57
CA GLN A 473 10.79 -8.37 -14.79
C GLN A 473 11.71 -7.40 -14.04
N LEU A 474 12.08 -7.71 -12.79
CA LEU A 474 13.06 -6.91 -12.05
C LEU A 474 14.43 -6.88 -12.73
N GLN A 475 14.87 -8.03 -13.26
CA GLN A 475 16.13 -8.13 -13.99
C GLN A 475 16.10 -7.33 -15.31
N LEU A 476 14.96 -7.28 -16.01
CA LEU A 476 14.78 -6.46 -17.22
C LEU A 476 14.92 -4.96 -16.93
N GLU A 477 14.43 -4.52 -15.77
CA GLU A 477 14.61 -3.16 -15.24
C GLU A 477 16.02 -2.90 -14.68
N ARG A 478 16.95 -3.86 -14.85
CA ARG A 478 18.34 -3.82 -14.37
C ARG A 478 18.46 -3.74 -12.84
N ILE A 479 17.45 -4.20 -12.13
CA ILE A 479 17.47 -4.33 -10.67
C ILE A 479 18.05 -5.70 -10.33
N ARG A 480 19.06 -5.73 -9.45
CA ARG A 480 19.62 -6.99 -8.96
C ARG A 480 18.59 -7.70 -8.10
N VAL A 481 18.59 -9.03 -8.13
CA VAL A 481 17.67 -9.83 -7.32
C VAL A 481 18.49 -10.75 -6.44
N GLY A 482 18.20 -10.73 -5.14
CA GLY A 482 18.82 -11.58 -4.14
C GLY A 482 17.79 -12.42 -3.37
N LEU A 483 18.20 -13.62 -2.96
CA LEU A 483 17.46 -14.48 -2.05
C LEU A 483 18.08 -14.38 -0.65
N LEU A 484 17.26 -14.06 0.34
CA LEU A 484 17.67 -14.00 1.75
C LEU A 484 16.85 -15.00 2.57
N THR A 485 17.48 -16.04 3.09
CA THR A 485 16.77 -17.14 3.77
C THR A 485 17.56 -17.70 4.95
N GLY A 486 16.83 -18.27 5.91
CA GLY A 486 17.41 -19.06 7.02
C GLY A 486 17.63 -20.53 6.67
N ASP A 487 17.20 -20.98 5.49
CA ASP A 487 17.41 -22.36 5.03
C ASP A 487 18.89 -22.64 4.74
N ALA A 488 19.25 -23.93 4.71
CA ALA A 488 20.58 -24.40 4.34
C ALA A 488 20.98 -23.95 2.92
N GLN A 489 22.28 -23.71 2.72
CA GLN A 489 22.83 -23.18 1.46
C GLN A 489 22.37 -23.97 0.22
N GLY A 490 22.40 -25.31 0.26
CA GLY A 490 22.01 -26.14 -0.89
C GLY A 490 20.56 -25.93 -1.33
N VAL A 491 19.65 -25.68 -0.39
CA VAL A 491 18.23 -25.39 -0.67
C VAL A 491 18.08 -24.03 -1.33
N ALA A 492 18.73 -23.02 -0.77
CA ALA A 492 18.72 -21.66 -1.28
C ALA A 492 19.28 -21.58 -2.71
N ASP A 493 20.40 -22.26 -2.96
CA ASP A 493 21.05 -22.32 -4.28
C ASP A 493 20.15 -22.97 -5.33
N ASN A 494 19.36 -23.98 -4.96
CA ASN A 494 18.47 -24.63 -5.93
C ASN A 494 17.26 -23.75 -6.28
N ILE A 495 16.67 -23.08 -5.28
CA ILE A 495 15.62 -22.08 -5.53
C ILE A 495 16.16 -20.95 -6.40
N ALA A 496 17.36 -20.45 -6.08
CA ALA A 496 17.99 -19.39 -6.86
C ALA A 496 18.28 -19.82 -8.30
N LYS A 497 18.76 -21.06 -8.53
CA LYS A 497 18.94 -21.61 -9.89
C LYS A 497 17.62 -21.70 -10.65
N THR A 498 16.57 -22.17 -9.98
CA THR A 498 15.23 -22.33 -10.57
C THR A 498 14.64 -20.98 -11.00
N LEU A 499 14.79 -19.97 -10.14
CA LEU A 499 14.29 -18.61 -10.37
C LEU A 499 15.29 -17.69 -11.10
N ARG A 500 16.50 -18.19 -11.41
CA ARG A 500 17.61 -17.42 -12.01
C ARG A 500 18.05 -16.20 -11.18
N ILE A 501 18.00 -16.34 -9.86
CA ILE A 501 18.50 -15.35 -8.90
C ILE A 501 20.03 -15.48 -8.82
N THR A 502 20.73 -14.34 -8.86
CA THR A 502 22.19 -14.29 -8.93
C THR A 502 22.87 -14.17 -7.57
N GLU A 503 22.18 -13.63 -6.57
CA GLU A 503 22.73 -13.38 -5.24
C GLU A 503 21.96 -14.22 -4.20
N VAL A 504 22.66 -15.00 -3.39
CA VAL A 504 22.05 -15.90 -2.40
C VAL A 504 22.73 -15.70 -1.05
N PHE A 505 21.91 -15.42 -0.04
CA PHE A 505 22.29 -15.26 1.36
C PHE A 505 21.49 -16.28 2.18
N ALA A 506 22.06 -17.46 2.37
CA ALA A 506 21.43 -18.56 3.10
C ALA A 506 21.88 -18.61 4.56
N GLU A 507 21.24 -19.47 5.36
CA GLU A 507 21.57 -19.72 6.77
C GLU A 507 21.58 -18.44 7.63
N THR A 508 20.75 -17.46 7.26
CA THR A 508 20.67 -16.17 7.94
C THR A 508 19.65 -16.17 9.07
N MET A 509 20.08 -15.69 10.23
CA MET A 509 19.20 -15.43 11.37
C MET A 509 18.46 -14.08 11.18
N PRO A 510 17.30 -13.85 11.83
CA PRO A 510 16.52 -12.63 11.64
C PRO A 510 17.30 -11.31 11.82
N TRP A 511 18.20 -11.22 12.81
CA TRP A 511 19.02 -10.02 13.02
C TRP A 511 20.11 -9.84 11.95
N GLN A 512 20.63 -10.94 11.40
CA GLN A 512 21.63 -10.91 10.33
C GLN A 512 21.03 -10.38 9.03
N LYS A 513 19.73 -10.59 8.81
CA LYS A 513 19.02 -10.02 7.65
C LYS A 513 19.09 -8.49 7.66
N SER A 514 18.78 -7.86 8.78
CA SER A 514 18.87 -6.40 8.93
C SER A 514 20.31 -5.88 8.85
N GLU A 515 21.29 -6.59 9.41
CA GLU A 515 22.70 -6.19 9.30
C GLU A 515 23.23 -6.24 7.86
N LEU A 516 22.83 -7.25 7.10
CA LEU A 516 23.17 -7.36 5.67
C LEU A 516 22.62 -6.17 4.88
N ILE A 517 21.34 -5.85 5.08
CA ILE A 517 20.69 -4.69 4.44
C ILE A 517 21.45 -3.42 4.80
N LYS A 518 21.75 -3.21 6.08
CA LYS A 518 22.50 -2.04 6.55
C LYS A 518 23.89 -1.95 5.91
N LYS A 519 24.61 -3.07 5.80
CA LYS A 519 25.92 -3.11 5.15
C LYS A 519 25.84 -2.69 3.67
N MET A 520 24.82 -3.16 2.95
CA MET A 520 24.58 -2.74 1.56
C MET A 520 24.25 -1.24 1.47
N GLN A 521 23.46 -0.72 2.42
CA GLN A 521 23.15 0.71 2.49
C GLN A 521 24.38 1.57 2.78
N ASP A 522 25.29 1.10 3.63
CA ASP A 522 26.58 1.75 3.90
C ASP A 522 27.46 1.83 2.64
N GLU A 523 27.29 0.89 1.71
CA GLU A 523 27.89 0.87 0.37
C GLU A 523 27.11 1.71 -0.66
N GLN A 524 26.16 2.54 -0.22
CA GLN A 524 25.26 3.39 -1.04
C GLN A 524 24.34 2.62 -1.98
N VAL A 525 24.10 1.33 -1.71
CA VAL A 525 23.11 0.54 -2.43
C VAL A 525 21.73 0.79 -1.83
N VAL A 526 20.81 1.33 -2.63
CA VAL A 526 19.38 1.40 -2.28
C VAL A 526 18.76 0.01 -2.33
N VAL A 527 18.34 -0.51 -1.18
CA VAL A 527 17.87 -1.89 -0.99
C VAL A 527 16.35 -1.94 -0.85
N GLY A 528 15.74 -2.78 -1.68
CA GLY A 528 14.35 -3.22 -1.53
C GLY A 528 14.32 -4.54 -0.78
N PHE A 529 13.41 -4.72 0.18
CA PHE A 529 13.22 -5.99 0.86
C PHE A 529 11.76 -6.45 0.80
N VAL A 530 11.54 -7.71 0.44
CA VAL A 530 10.22 -8.33 0.29
C VAL A 530 10.05 -9.45 1.33
N GLY A 531 9.00 -9.39 2.14
CA GLY A 531 8.75 -10.37 3.21
C GLY A 531 7.29 -10.50 3.62
N ASP A 532 6.98 -11.50 4.44
CA ASP A 532 5.63 -11.77 4.97
C ASP A 532 5.39 -11.21 6.39
N GLY A 533 6.44 -10.62 6.98
CA GLY A 533 6.38 -9.59 8.01
C GLY A 533 6.34 -10.01 9.48
N ILE A 534 6.24 -11.30 9.83
CA ILE A 534 6.36 -11.71 11.24
C ILE A 534 7.84 -11.89 11.63
N ASN A 535 8.57 -12.72 10.88
CA ASN A 535 9.98 -12.99 11.15
C ASN A 535 10.91 -11.94 10.52
N ASP A 536 10.38 -11.18 9.55
CA ASP A 536 11.16 -10.26 8.73
C ASP A 536 10.93 -8.79 9.09
N ALA A 537 10.16 -8.49 10.14
CA ALA A 537 9.90 -7.12 10.57
C ALA A 537 11.18 -6.25 10.74
N PRO A 538 12.28 -6.75 11.33
CA PRO A 538 13.52 -5.98 11.42
C PRO A 538 14.15 -5.67 10.05
N ALA A 539 14.04 -6.59 9.09
CA ALA A 539 14.58 -6.42 7.74
C ALA A 539 13.71 -5.45 6.92
N LEU A 540 12.39 -5.56 7.02
CA LEU A 540 11.44 -4.63 6.40
C LEU A 540 11.66 -3.19 6.91
N ALA A 541 11.86 -3.02 8.22
CA ALA A 541 12.08 -1.71 8.82
C ALA A 541 13.45 -1.09 8.45
N GLN A 542 14.46 -1.92 8.17
CA GLN A 542 15.81 -1.46 7.82
C GLN A 542 15.93 -1.09 6.33
N ALA A 543 15.14 -1.70 5.44
CA ALA A 543 15.22 -1.47 4.00
C ALA A 543 14.84 -0.04 3.59
N ASP A 544 15.40 0.45 2.48
CA ASP A 544 15.04 1.76 1.91
C ASP A 544 13.61 1.75 1.35
N VAL A 545 13.21 0.58 0.83
CA VAL A 545 11.86 0.29 0.36
C VAL A 545 11.47 -1.11 0.82
N SER A 546 10.31 -1.23 1.47
CA SER A 546 9.80 -2.50 1.97
C SER A 546 8.54 -2.91 1.22
N PHE A 547 8.44 -4.19 0.90
CA PHE A 547 7.28 -4.79 0.26
C PHE A 547 6.76 -5.92 1.15
N ALA A 548 5.61 -5.72 1.80
CA ALA A 548 4.94 -6.79 2.53
C ALA A 548 4.03 -7.59 1.58
N ILE A 549 4.16 -8.91 1.59
CA ILE A 549 3.26 -9.82 0.88
C ILE A 549 2.19 -10.35 1.84
N GLY A 550 0.93 -10.21 1.46
CA GLY A 550 -0.22 -10.68 2.23
C GLY A 550 -0.76 -9.62 3.19
N ALA A 551 -1.82 -8.91 2.77
CA ALA A 551 -2.55 -7.91 3.57
C ALA A 551 -3.34 -8.49 4.77
N GLY A 552 -2.96 -9.66 5.29
CA GLY A 552 -3.75 -10.44 6.25
C GLY A 552 -3.22 -10.48 7.68
N THR A 553 -1.93 -10.18 7.93
CA THR A 553 -1.37 -10.17 9.29
C THR A 553 -1.07 -8.74 9.72
N ASN A 554 -1.66 -8.31 10.84
CA ASN A 554 -1.49 -6.95 11.38
C ASN A 554 -0.01 -6.55 11.54
N VAL A 555 0.88 -7.50 11.83
CA VAL A 555 2.31 -7.27 12.06
C VAL A 555 3.08 -6.93 10.77
N ALA A 556 2.76 -7.61 9.66
CA ALA A 556 3.39 -7.34 8.37
C ALA A 556 2.97 -5.98 7.83
N ILE A 557 1.69 -5.67 8.01
CA ILE A 557 1.12 -4.37 7.69
C ILE A 557 1.81 -3.26 8.49
N GLU A 558 2.03 -3.45 9.79
CA GLU A 558 2.68 -2.46 10.67
C GLU A 558 4.17 -2.25 10.39
N SER A 559 4.85 -3.28 9.90
CA SER A 559 6.31 -3.27 9.75
C SER A 559 6.80 -2.85 8.36
N ALA A 560 5.93 -2.90 7.34
CA ALA A 560 6.25 -2.38 6.01
C ALA A 560 5.82 -0.92 5.86
N GLY A 561 6.75 -0.08 5.41
CA GLY A 561 6.55 1.32 5.02
C GLY A 561 6.30 1.49 3.53
#